data_AF-A0A948BRP2-F1
#
_entry.id   AF-A0A948BRP2-F1
#
_cell.length_a   1.000
_cell.length_b   1.000
_cell.length_c   1.000
_cell.angle_alpha   90.00
_cell.angle_beta   90.00
_cell.angle_gamma   90.00
#
_symmetry.space_group_name_H-M   'P 1'
#
loop_
_entity.id
_entity.type
_entity.pdbx_description
1 polymer ?
#
loop_
_entity_poly.entity_id
_entity_poly.type
_entity_poly.pdbx_seq_one_letter_code
_entity_poly.pdbx_strand_id
1 'polypeptide(L)'
;MPKFENAPNLNNPELNPSEIGADVNAAKRLEGELTPEELEKLKVKEGQEQEAEKPELSPEEQIKNLEGEAEARQQEITRLNESVEGTKTKLNEAREKLGLPPTEEDPPSVSSEKNRLEKLQAEQEALEKQKEELISQQEKERLIREEKEKILQEKLDEVFKEFEGLNPRDFESIFKSGKTPEGRNVESKSMGSLEPEVAQSLAKAFKEGIKLLPKILEALPELLKKFDEDLTKEATERVNKKLEEEKQKMEEGEKTEEPKPEEKLEVPESEIPSGEIKPEVNPIEGGNIETPKM
;
A
#
# COMPACT_ATOMS: atom_id res chain seq x y z
N MET A 1 -48.25 -48.32 5.11
CA MET A 1 -47.74 -49.69 5.32
C MET A 1 -47.06 -50.14 4.03
N PRO A 2 -45.97 -50.92 4.01
CA PRO A 2 -44.95 -51.33 5.03
C PRO A 2 -43.53 -50.81 4.63
N LYS A 3 -42.37 -51.01 5.28
CA LYS A 3 -41.88 -51.53 6.59
C LYS A 3 -40.39 -51.10 6.69
N PHE A 4 -39.94 -50.78 7.91
CA PHE A 4 -38.53 -50.69 8.34
C PHE A 4 -37.96 -52.10 8.62
N GLU A 5 -36.62 -52.24 8.59
CA GLU A 5 -35.70 -53.20 9.26
C GLU A 5 -34.43 -53.35 8.37
N ASN A 6 -33.17 -53.49 8.80
CA ASN A 6 -32.47 -53.54 10.08
C ASN A 6 -30.94 -53.49 9.74
N ALA A 7 -30.11 -52.85 10.58
CA ALA A 7 -28.66 -53.16 10.71
C ALA A 7 -28.49 -54.44 11.56
N PRO A 8 -27.29 -55.05 11.87
CA PRO A 8 -25.89 -54.59 11.79
C PRO A 8 -24.88 -55.68 11.31
N ASN A 9 -23.55 -55.42 11.32
CA ASN A 9 -22.56 -56.18 12.13
C ASN A 9 -21.09 -55.75 11.88
N LEU A 10 -20.35 -55.62 12.97
CA LEU A 10 -18.89 -55.53 13.11
C LEU A 10 -18.23 -56.89 12.83
N ASN A 11 -17.03 -56.88 12.23
CA ASN A 11 -15.98 -57.89 12.50
C ASN A 11 -14.62 -57.37 12.01
N ASN A 12 -13.72 -57.10 12.95
CA ASN A 12 -12.28 -57.31 12.80
C ASN A 12 -12.00 -58.80 13.10
N PRO A 13 -10.94 -59.42 12.55
CA PRO A 13 -9.72 -59.54 13.37
C PRO A 13 -8.38 -59.57 12.58
N GLU A 14 -7.36 -58.98 13.22
CA GLU A 14 -6.03 -59.51 13.52
C GLU A 14 -5.13 -60.23 12.46
N LEU A 15 -3.87 -59.76 12.45
CA LEU A 15 -2.61 -60.52 12.57
C LEU A 15 -2.02 -61.28 11.34
N ASN A 16 -1.04 -60.59 10.73
CA ASN A 16 0.38 -60.98 10.70
C ASN A 16 0.87 -61.99 9.60
N PRO A 17 2.21 -62.17 9.42
CA PRO A 17 2.93 -61.82 8.20
C PRO A 17 3.55 -63.04 7.49
N SER A 18 3.98 -62.87 6.24
CA SER A 18 4.72 -63.90 5.49
C SER A 18 6.15 -63.45 5.22
N GLU A 19 7.08 -64.18 5.84
CA GLU A 19 8.42 -64.64 5.39
C GLU A 19 9.24 -63.71 4.49
N ILE A 20 10.36 -63.13 4.93
CA ILE A 20 11.69 -63.75 5.16
C ILE A 20 12.16 -64.61 3.97
N GLY A 21 13.03 -64.00 3.16
CA GLY A 21 14.03 -64.69 2.34
C GLY A 21 15.34 -63.93 2.43
N ALA A 22 16.22 -64.38 3.33
CA ALA A 22 17.59 -63.92 3.47
C ALA A 22 18.54 -64.76 2.60
N ASP A 23 19.52 -64.13 1.96
CA ASP A 23 20.90 -64.62 1.81
C ASP A 23 21.78 -63.42 1.36
N VAL A 24 22.53 -62.74 2.22
CA VAL A 24 23.82 -63.08 2.87
C VAL A 24 25.05 -62.73 2.00
N ASN A 25 25.96 -61.98 2.64
CA ASN A 25 27.39 -61.79 2.35
C ASN A 25 27.84 -60.72 1.32
N ALA A 26 27.99 -59.50 1.83
CA ALA A 26 29.29 -58.83 1.79
C ALA A 26 29.51 -58.05 3.11
N ALA A 27 30.26 -58.67 4.01
CA ALA A 27 30.65 -58.11 5.29
C ALA A 27 31.53 -56.86 5.12
N LYS A 28 31.17 -55.77 5.79
CA LYS A 28 32.13 -55.04 6.62
C LYS A 28 31.41 -54.30 7.75
N ARG A 29 31.57 -54.82 8.96
CA ARG A 29 31.25 -54.14 10.22
C ARG A 29 32.18 -52.94 10.40
N LEU A 30 31.58 -51.82 10.78
CA LEU A 30 32.08 -50.82 11.73
C LEU A 30 30.78 -50.24 12.31
N GLU A 31 30.22 -50.78 13.39
CA GLU A 31 30.56 -50.33 14.76
C GLU A 31 30.88 -48.83 14.78
N GLY A 32 29.81 -48.03 14.82
CA GLY A 32 29.82 -46.64 15.23
C GLY A 32 28.51 -46.39 15.97
N GLU A 33 28.61 -46.09 17.26
CA GLU A 33 27.50 -45.56 18.05
C GLU A 33 26.93 -44.33 17.34
N LEU A 34 25.63 -44.36 17.01
CA LEU A 34 24.92 -43.15 16.57
C LEU A 34 24.96 -42.16 17.73
N THR A 35 25.62 -41.04 17.53
CA THR A 35 25.67 -39.96 18.51
C THR A 35 24.31 -39.27 18.61
N PRO A 36 23.96 -38.66 19.76
CA PRO A 36 22.70 -37.93 19.92
C PRO A 36 22.47 -36.85 18.85
N GLU A 37 23.52 -36.31 18.25
CA GLU A 37 23.46 -35.32 17.15
C GLU A 37 22.88 -35.88 15.84
N GLU A 38 23.01 -37.18 15.57
CA GLU A 38 22.42 -37.81 14.37
C GLU A 38 20.92 -38.08 14.53
N LEU A 39 20.45 -38.22 15.77
CA LEU A 39 19.03 -38.37 16.13
C LEU A 39 18.29 -37.03 16.07
N GLU A 40 18.98 -35.91 16.32
CA GLU A 40 18.42 -34.56 16.19
C GLU A 40 18.23 -34.16 14.72
N LYS A 41 19.12 -34.59 13.81
CA LYS A 41 18.96 -34.37 12.36
C LYS A 41 17.78 -35.13 11.73
N LEU A 42 17.30 -36.19 12.37
CA LEU A 42 16.09 -36.92 11.95
C LEU A 42 14.79 -36.26 12.43
N LYS A 43 14.80 -35.52 13.55
CA LYS A 43 13.64 -34.74 14.01
C LYS A 43 13.42 -33.45 13.21
N VAL A 44 14.44 -32.91 12.56
CA VAL A 44 14.31 -31.72 11.70
C VAL A 44 13.64 -32.04 10.35
N LYS A 45 13.60 -33.32 9.94
CA LYS A 45 13.10 -33.72 8.62
C LYS A 45 11.67 -34.26 8.61
N GLU A 46 11.02 -34.35 9.77
CA GLU A 46 9.65 -34.83 9.96
C GLU A 46 8.72 -33.70 10.45
N GLY A 47 9.02 -32.46 10.04
CA GLY A 47 8.20 -31.27 10.26
C GLY A 47 7.87 -30.51 8.96
N GLN A 48 8.26 -31.03 7.80
CA GLN A 48 7.73 -30.57 6.51
C GLN A 48 6.45 -31.35 6.19
N GLU A 49 5.41 -31.15 7.00
CA GLU A 49 4.08 -31.11 6.41
C GLU A 49 4.12 -29.95 5.43
N GLN A 50 3.95 -30.27 4.15
CA GLN A 50 3.65 -29.31 3.12
C GLN A 50 2.33 -28.63 3.49
N GLU A 51 2.39 -27.56 4.30
CA GLU A 51 1.55 -26.42 4.00
C GLU A 51 1.90 -26.07 2.56
N ALA A 52 0.98 -26.35 1.65
CA ALA A 52 1.03 -25.74 0.33
C ALA A 52 1.10 -24.24 0.58
N GLU A 53 2.30 -23.66 0.48
CA GLU A 53 2.50 -22.22 0.39
C GLU A 53 1.57 -21.76 -0.73
N LYS A 54 0.39 -21.26 -0.33
CA LYS A 54 -0.38 -20.43 -1.24
C LYS A 54 0.59 -19.31 -1.60
N PRO A 55 0.83 -19.06 -2.89
CA PRO A 55 1.69 -17.95 -3.28
C PRO A 55 1.19 -16.71 -2.55
N GLU A 56 2.08 -16.04 -1.83
CA GLU A 56 1.76 -14.76 -1.21
C GLU A 56 1.23 -13.85 -2.31
N LEU A 57 -0.04 -13.48 -2.20
CA LEU A 57 -0.70 -12.62 -3.18
C LEU A 57 -0.03 -11.26 -3.18
N SER A 58 0.10 -10.64 -4.35
CA SER A 58 0.62 -9.27 -4.43
C SER A 58 -0.29 -8.30 -3.66
N PRO A 59 0.21 -7.17 -3.15
CA PRO A 59 -0.64 -6.18 -2.48
C PRO A 59 -1.86 -5.76 -3.32
N GLU A 60 -1.70 -5.64 -4.64
CA GLU A 60 -2.79 -5.33 -5.56
C GLU A 60 -3.84 -6.45 -5.64
N GLU A 61 -3.39 -7.72 -5.62
CA GLU A 61 -4.29 -8.87 -5.59
C GLU A 61 -5.00 -8.99 -4.23
N GLN A 62 -4.33 -8.66 -3.13
CA GLN A 62 -4.93 -8.61 -1.80
C GLN A 62 -6.02 -7.54 -1.74
N ILE A 63 -5.74 -6.32 -2.22
CA ILE A 63 -6.73 -5.24 -2.30
C ILE A 63 -7.93 -5.67 -3.14
N LYS A 64 -7.69 -6.29 -4.30
CA LYS A 64 -8.77 -6.76 -5.18
C LYS A 64 -9.63 -7.84 -4.52
N ASN A 65 -9.04 -8.73 -3.73
CA ASN A 65 -9.79 -9.74 -2.99
C ASN A 65 -10.64 -9.11 -1.88
N LEU A 66 -10.09 -8.13 -1.15
CA LEU A 66 -10.84 -7.35 -0.15
C LEU A 66 -12.00 -6.59 -0.80
N GLU A 67 -11.81 -6.04 -1.99
CA GLU A 67 -12.89 -5.39 -2.76
C GLU A 67 -13.99 -6.37 -3.14
N GLY A 68 -13.64 -7.57 -3.61
CA GLY A 68 -14.62 -8.61 -3.92
C GLY A 68 -15.39 -9.08 -2.68
N GLU A 69 -14.70 -9.20 -1.53
CA GLU A 69 -15.35 -9.55 -0.26
C GLU A 69 -16.29 -8.44 0.23
N ALA A 70 -15.84 -7.19 0.17
CA ALA A 70 -16.64 -6.02 0.49
C ALA A 70 -17.89 -5.91 -0.40
N GLU A 71 -17.77 -6.18 -1.70
CA GLU A 71 -18.91 -6.17 -2.62
C GLU A 71 -19.94 -7.26 -2.26
N ALA A 72 -19.47 -8.49 -2.00
CA ALA A 72 -20.35 -9.60 -1.62
C ALA A 72 -21.10 -9.30 -0.31
N ARG A 73 -20.40 -8.71 0.68
CA ARG A 73 -21.00 -8.30 1.97
C ARG A 73 -21.99 -7.17 1.78
N GLN A 74 -21.68 -6.18 0.96
CA GLN A 74 -22.59 -5.09 0.65
C GLN A 74 -23.89 -5.60 0.01
N GLN A 75 -23.80 -6.58 -0.91
CA GLN A 75 -24.97 -7.23 -1.48
C GLN A 75 -25.80 -7.95 -0.41
N GLU A 76 -25.16 -8.63 0.54
CA GLU A 76 -25.85 -9.30 1.65
C GLU A 76 -26.53 -8.32 2.60
N ILE A 77 -25.87 -7.20 2.93
CA ILE A 77 -26.45 -6.10 3.74
C ILE A 77 -27.70 -5.56 3.05
N THR A 78 -27.62 -5.25 1.75
CA THR A 78 -28.77 -4.78 0.96
C THR A 78 -29.91 -5.79 1.01
N ARG A 79 -29.62 -7.07 0.77
CA ARG A 79 -30.64 -8.14 0.80
C ARG A 79 -31.32 -8.25 2.17
N LEU A 80 -30.57 -8.18 3.27
CA LEU A 80 -31.14 -8.27 4.61
C LEU A 80 -31.98 -7.04 4.94
N ASN A 81 -31.54 -5.83 4.56
CA ASN A 81 -32.32 -4.62 4.73
C ASN A 81 -33.67 -4.71 4.00
N GLU A 82 -33.68 -5.17 2.76
CA GLU A 82 -34.91 -5.39 2.00
C GLU A 82 -35.83 -6.42 2.66
N SER A 83 -35.28 -7.49 3.23
CA SER A 83 -36.04 -8.51 3.96
C SER A 83 -36.69 -7.97 5.24
N VAL A 84 -35.94 -7.18 6.02
CA VAL A 84 -36.41 -6.55 7.26
C VAL A 84 -37.52 -5.55 6.95
N GLU A 85 -37.27 -4.64 6.00
CA GLU A 85 -38.23 -3.62 5.59
C GLU A 85 -39.50 -4.28 5.00
N GLY A 86 -39.34 -5.25 4.11
CA GLY A 86 -40.47 -5.97 3.52
C GLY A 86 -41.32 -6.74 4.54
N THR A 87 -40.70 -7.25 5.60
CA THR A 87 -41.43 -7.89 6.71
C THR A 87 -42.21 -6.87 7.54
N LYS A 88 -41.61 -5.70 7.79
CA LYS A 88 -42.27 -4.57 8.47
C LYS A 88 -43.47 -4.04 7.67
N THR A 89 -43.32 -3.88 6.35
CA THR A 89 -44.41 -3.47 5.47
C THR A 89 -45.57 -4.47 5.53
N LYS A 90 -45.29 -5.77 5.37
CA LYS A 90 -46.32 -6.83 5.43
C LYS A 90 -47.05 -6.88 6.78
N LEU A 91 -46.32 -6.64 7.88
CA LEU A 91 -46.93 -6.54 9.21
C LEU A 91 -47.90 -5.36 9.29
N ASN A 92 -47.49 -4.19 8.80
CA ASN A 92 -48.32 -2.99 8.81
C ASN A 92 -49.55 -3.13 7.91
N GLU A 93 -49.42 -3.75 6.74
CA GLU A 93 -50.56 -4.10 5.88
C GLU A 93 -51.55 -5.04 6.59
N ALA A 94 -51.05 -6.04 7.33
CA ALA A 94 -51.90 -6.95 8.09
C ALA A 94 -52.62 -6.23 9.24
N ARG A 95 -51.94 -5.29 9.92
CA ARG A 95 -52.53 -4.45 10.97
C ARG A 95 -53.62 -3.54 10.40
N GLU A 96 -53.38 -2.91 9.25
CA GLU A 96 -54.35 -2.07 8.57
C GLU A 96 -55.63 -2.86 8.22
N LYS A 97 -55.49 -4.09 7.68
CA LYS A 97 -56.63 -4.99 7.40
C LYS A 97 -57.45 -5.35 8.65
N LEU A 98 -56.85 -5.25 9.83
CA LEU A 98 -57.50 -5.47 11.12
C LEU A 98 -58.00 -4.17 11.76
N GLY A 99 -57.88 -3.02 11.09
CA GLY A 99 -58.24 -1.71 11.63
C GLY A 99 -57.30 -1.22 12.73
N LEU A 100 -56.11 -1.79 12.84
CA LEU A 100 -55.08 -1.38 13.79
C LEU A 100 -54.15 -0.34 13.15
N PRO A 101 -53.66 0.64 13.93
CA PRO A 101 -52.69 1.60 13.42
C PRO A 101 -51.35 0.89 13.09
N PRO A 102 -50.57 1.44 12.12
CA PRO A 102 -49.23 0.96 11.82
C PRO A 102 -48.31 1.06 13.04
N THR A 103 -47.31 0.18 13.08
CA THR A 103 -46.29 0.16 14.14
C THR A 103 -44.94 0.53 13.56
N GLU A 104 -44.20 1.35 14.30
CA GLU A 104 -42.79 1.66 14.00
C GLU A 104 -41.84 0.64 14.63
N GLU A 105 -42.28 -0.08 15.66
CA GLU A 105 -41.50 -1.16 16.27
C GLU A 105 -41.33 -2.31 15.28
N ASP A 106 -40.14 -2.89 15.28
CA ASP A 106 -39.81 -4.00 14.42
C ASP A 106 -40.37 -5.32 14.97
N PRO A 107 -40.89 -6.20 14.11
CA PRO A 107 -41.43 -7.47 14.57
C PRO A 107 -40.33 -8.34 15.20
N PRO A 108 -40.66 -9.16 16.22
CA PRO A 108 -39.69 -10.09 16.82
C PRO A 108 -39.04 -11.04 15.81
N SER A 109 -39.73 -11.33 14.70
CA SER A 109 -39.24 -12.18 13.62
C SER A 109 -37.99 -11.64 12.92
N VAL A 110 -37.74 -10.33 12.95
CA VAL A 110 -36.56 -9.71 12.29
C VAL A 110 -35.36 -9.50 13.20
N SER A 111 -35.45 -9.92 14.47
CA SER A 111 -34.39 -9.72 15.46
C SER A 111 -33.06 -10.38 15.07
N SER A 112 -33.11 -11.60 14.52
CA SER A 112 -31.92 -12.32 14.05
C SER A 112 -31.27 -11.66 12.82
N GLU A 113 -32.09 -11.15 11.90
CA GLU A 113 -31.61 -10.46 10.69
C GLU A 113 -30.97 -9.12 11.02
N LYS A 114 -31.52 -8.39 12.00
CA LYS A 114 -30.91 -7.16 12.53
C LYS A 114 -29.56 -7.42 13.20
N ASN A 115 -29.47 -8.45 14.03
CA ASN A 115 -28.18 -8.82 14.64
C ASN A 115 -27.15 -9.22 13.57
N ARG A 116 -27.59 -9.90 12.50
CA ARG A 116 -26.71 -10.24 11.37
C ARG A 116 -26.28 -9.00 10.59
N LEU A 117 -27.17 -8.03 10.37
CA LEU A 117 -26.87 -6.75 9.73
C LEU A 117 -25.79 -5.99 10.50
N GLU A 118 -25.94 -5.85 11.82
CA GLU A 118 -24.95 -5.17 12.67
C GLU A 118 -23.58 -5.84 12.57
N LYS A 119 -23.54 -7.18 12.60
CA LYS A 119 -22.31 -7.96 12.43
C LYS A 119 -21.67 -7.74 11.06
N LEU A 120 -22.45 -7.75 9.98
CA LEU A 120 -21.95 -7.51 8.63
C LEU A 120 -21.43 -6.07 8.45
N GLN A 121 -22.09 -5.08 9.06
CA GLN A 121 -21.63 -3.69 9.04
C GLN A 121 -20.29 -3.52 9.77
N ALA A 122 -20.13 -4.13 10.95
CA ALA A 122 -18.87 -4.12 11.67
C ALA A 122 -17.75 -4.84 10.87
N GLU A 123 -18.06 -5.96 10.23
CA GLU A 123 -17.12 -6.67 9.36
C GLU A 123 -16.76 -5.87 8.10
N GLN A 124 -17.72 -5.12 7.54
CA GLN A 124 -17.49 -4.22 6.40
C GLN A 124 -16.53 -3.08 6.77
N GLU A 125 -16.75 -2.42 7.91
CA GLU A 125 -15.85 -1.37 8.41
C GLU A 125 -14.44 -1.92 8.68
N ALA A 126 -14.33 -3.13 9.21
CA ALA A 126 -13.04 -3.78 9.43
C ALA A 126 -12.29 -4.06 8.12
N LEU A 127 -12.99 -4.52 7.07
CA LEU A 127 -12.40 -4.72 5.75
C LEU A 127 -11.95 -3.40 5.11
N GLU A 128 -12.74 -2.34 5.25
CA GLU A 128 -12.38 -1.02 4.74
C GLU A 128 -11.11 -0.50 5.43
N LYS A 129 -10.99 -0.63 6.75
CA LYS A 129 -9.76 -0.29 7.49
C LYS A 129 -8.56 -1.12 7.02
N GLN A 130 -8.74 -2.42 6.80
CA GLN A 130 -7.67 -3.28 6.30
C GLN A 130 -7.23 -2.87 4.88
N LYS A 131 -8.18 -2.51 4.02
CA LYS A 131 -7.89 -2.01 2.67
C LYS A 131 -7.14 -0.68 2.73
N GLU A 132 -7.58 0.26 3.55
CA GLU A 132 -6.93 1.57 3.73
C GLU A 132 -5.49 1.40 4.24
N GLU A 133 -5.26 0.52 5.22
CA GLU A 133 -3.92 0.23 5.73
C GLU A 133 -3.01 -0.35 4.64
N LEU A 134 -3.49 -1.29 3.82
CA LEU A 134 -2.71 -1.83 2.70
C LEU A 134 -2.37 -0.76 1.66
N ILE A 135 -3.33 0.10 1.32
CA ILE A 135 -3.09 1.22 0.38
C ILE A 135 -2.06 2.18 0.97
N SER A 136 -2.17 2.52 2.25
CA SER A 136 -1.23 3.38 2.97
C SER A 136 0.19 2.79 2.96
N GLN A 137 0.32 1.50 3.21
CA GLN A 137 1.61 0.80 3.13
C GLN A 137 2.18 0.81 1.71
N GLN A 138 1.37 0.52 0.70
CA GLN A 138 1.79 0.54 -0.70
C GLN A 138 2.23 1.95 -1.15
N GLU A 139 1.50 2.99 -0.74
CA GLU A 139 1.88 4.37 -1.00
C GLU A 139 3.18 4.75 -0.28
N LYS A 140 3.35 4.36 0.98
CA LYS A 140 4.59 4.56 1.71
C LYS A 140 5.78 3.90 1.01
N GLU A 141 5.62 2.67 0.53
CA GLU A 141 6.66 1.99 -0.25
C GLU A 141 6.96 2.70 -1.57
N ARG A 142 5.93 3.22 -2.26
CA ARG A 142 6.11 4.04 -3.47
C ARG A 142 6.94 5.29 -3.17
N LEU A 143 6.59 6.03 -2.12
CA LEU A 143 7.32 7.22 -1.68
C LEU A 143 8.78 6.89 -1.31
N ILE A 144 9.01 5.76 -0.65
CA ILE A 144 10.38 5.31 -0.34
C ILE A 144 11.15 5.03 -1.63
N ARG A 145 10.56 4.36 -2.63
CA ARG A 145 11.22 4.08 -3.90
C ARG A 145 11.58 5.37 -4.66
N GLU A 146 10.65 6.30 -4.75
CA GLU A 146 10.88 7.62 -5.36
C GLU A 146 11.97 8.41 -4.64
N GLU A 147 11.96 8.41 -3.30
CA GLU A 147 12.98 9.10 -2.51
C GLU A 147 14.35 8.41 -2.62
N LYS A 148 14.42 7.08 -2.75
CA LYS A 148 15.68 6.36 -3.00
C LYS A 148 16.34 6.83 -4.29
N GLU A 149 15.58 6.95 -5.37
CA GLU A 149 16.08 7.47 -6.65
C GLU A 149 16.55 8.91 -6.51
N LYS A 150 15.79 9.74 -5.80
CA LYS A 150 16.16 11.13 -5.52
C LYS A 150 17.47 11.25 -4.75
N ILE A 151 17.62 10.50 -3.66
CA ILE A 151 18.86 10.49 -2.85
C ILE A 151 20.03 10.01 -3.71
N LEU A 152 19.84 8.97 -4.52
CA LEU A 152 20.91 8.49 -5.39
C LEU A 152 21.33 9.55 -6.42
N GLN A 153 20.37 10.26 -7.02
CA GLN A 153 20.66 11.38 -7.91
C GLN A 153 21.44 12.48 -7.16
N GLU A 154 21.03 12.87 -5.96
CA GLU A 154 21.73 13.87 -5.13
C GLU A 154 23.18 13.46 -4.86
N LYS A 155 23.40 12.19 -4.51
CA LYS A 155 24.74 11.63 -4.26
C LYS A 155 25.61 11.64 -5.52
N LEU A 156 25.04 11.25 -6.66
CA LEU A 156 25.73 11.28 -7.96
C LEU A 156 26.09 12.70 -8.39
N ASP A 157 25.20 13.67 -8.18
CA ASP A 157 25.48 15.07 -8.46
C ASP A 157 26.66 15.59 -7.63
N GLU A 158 26.79 15.14 -6.38
CA GLU A 158 27.94 15.46 -5.54
C GLU A 158 29.23 14.79 -6.04
N VAL A 159 29.20 13.51 -6.42
CA VAL A 159 30.35 12.82 -7.05
C VAL A 159 30.80 13.55 -8.32
N PHE A 160 29.87 13.99 -9.15
CA PHE A 160 30.21 14.72 -10.38
C PHE A 160 30.78 16.11 -10.10
N LYS A 161 30.32 16.80 -9.06
CA LYS A 161 30.98 18.04 -8.59
C LYS A 161 32.40 17.76 -8.09
N GLU A 162 32.62 16.64 -7.41
CA GLU A 162 33.97 16.21 -6.99
C GLU A 162 34.86 15.97 -8.21
N PHE A 163 34.37 15.30 -9.26
CA PHE A 163 35.11 15.13 -10.52
C PHE A 163 35.40 16.45 -11.24
N GLU A 164 34.46 17.39 -11.28
CA GLU A 164 34.68 18.74 -11.82
C GLU A 164 35.81 19.48 -11.09
N GLY A 165 36.00 19.22 -9.80
CA GLY A 165 37.06 19.80 -8.97
C GLY A 165 38.42 19.10 -9.05
N LEU A 166 38.53 17.96 -9.72
CA LEU A 166 39.79 17.22 -9.83
C LEU A 166 40.74 17.84 -10.87
N ASN A 167 42.05 17.66 -10.64
CA ASN A 167 43.03 17.97 -11.67
C ASN A 167 42.91 16.98 -12.85
N PRO A 168 43.24 17.38 -14.09
CA PRO A 168 43.11 16.52 -15.27
C PRO A 168 43.85 15.18 -15.16
N ARG A 169 45.00 15.16 -14.47
CA ARG A 169 45.78 13.95 -14.24
C ARG A 169 45.06 12.96 -13.33
N ASP A 170 44.42 13.47 -12.28
CA ASP A 170 43.75 12.66 -11.26
C ASP A 170 42.46 12.08 -11.84
N PHE A 171 41.69 12.92 -12.54
CA PHE A 171 40.50 12.50 -13.27
C PHE A 171 40.82 11.45 -14.35
N GLU A 172 41.88 11.64 -15.14
CA GLU A 172 42.28 10.68 -16.19
C GLU A 172 42.70 9.32 -15.60
N SER A 173 43.29 9.30 -14.40
CA SER A 173 43.58 8.05 -13.68
C SER A 173 42.30 7.28 -13.31
N ILE A 174 41.31 7.99 -12.77
CA ILE A 174 40.01 7.41 -12.39
C ILE A 174 39.26 6.95 -13.63
N PHE A 175 39.23 7.76 -14.70
CA PHE A 175 38.60 7.42 -15.96
C PHE A 175 39.18 6.13 -16.58
N LYS A 176 40.49 5.91 -16.46
CA LYS A 176 41.18 4.72 -17.02
C LYS A 176 41.09 3.48 -16.14
N SER A 177 41.15 3.64 -14.82
CA SER A 177 41.39 2.52 -13.89
C SER A 177 40.43 2.45 -12.71
N GLY A 178 39.58 3.46 -12.52
CA GLY A 178 38.73 3.59 -11.34
C GLY A 178 39.47 3.98 -10.06
N LYS A 179 40.76 4.30 -10.16
CA LYS A 179 41.65 4.57 -9.01
C LYS A 179 42.34 5.91 -9.15
N THR A 180 42.69 6.49 -8.00
CA THR A 180 43.53 7.68 -7.96
C THR A 180 44.94 7.38 -8.51
N PRO A 181 45.76 8.39 -8.86
CA PRO A 181 47.14 8.17 -9.32
C PRO A 181 48.01 7.39 -8.35
N GLU A 182 47.68 7.41 -7.06
CA GLU A 182 48.33 6.66 -5.98
C GLU A 182 47.84 5.21 -5.89
N GLY A 183 46.92 4.79 -6.76
CA GLY A 183 46.35 3.44 -6.80
C GLY A 183 45.30 3.16 -5.71
N ARG A 184 44.78 4.20 -5.05
CA ARG A 184 43.72 4.09 -4.04
C ARG A 184 42.33 4.14 -4.69
N ASN A 185 41.32 3.66 -3.95
CA ASN A 185 39.93 3.86 -4.33
C ASN A 185 39.57 5.35 -4.28
N VAL A 186 38.56 5.72 -5.05
CA VAL A 186 38.03 7.09 -5.05
C VAL A 186 37.17 7.26 -3.81
N GLU A 187 37.46 8.27 -3.01
CA GLU A 187 36.64 8.62 -1.85
C GLU A 187 35.69 9.75 -2.23
N SER A 188 34.39 9.54 -2.01
CA SER A 188 33.35 10.53 -2.16
C SER A 188 32.76 10.89 -0.80
N LYS A 189 32.42 12.16 -0.60
CA LYS A 189 31.74 12.61 0.63
C LYS A 189 30.34 12.03 0.76
N SER A 190 29.66 11.82 -0.38
CA SER A 190 28.26 11.43 -0.43
C SER A 190 28.07 9.91 -0.53
N MET A 191 29.03 9.21 -1.14
CA MET A 191 28.97 7.77 -1.41
C MET A 191 30.08 6.94 -0.74
N GLY A 192 31.00 7.58 -0.01
CA GLY A 192 32.14 6.91 0.62
C GLY A 192 33.15 6.38 -0.40
N SER A 193 33.82 5.29 -0.05
CA SER A 193 34.85 4.66 -0.90
C SER A 193 34.20 3.92 -2.07
N LEU A 194 34.42 4.42 -3.29
CA LEU A 194 33.90 3.83 -4.51
C LEU A 194 34.80 2.71 -5.00
N GLU A 195 34.20 1.56 -5.30
CA GLU A 195 34.91 0.48 -5.98
C GLU A 195 35.41 0.95 -7.36
N PRO A 196 36.59 0.46 -7.81
CA PRO A 196 37.18 0.92 -9.07
C PRO A 196 36.25 0.81 -10.27
N GLU A 197 35.48 -0.27 -10.40
CA GLU A 197 34.55 -0.46 -11.53
C GLU A 197 33.43 0.59 -11.54
N VAL A 198 32.90 0.93 -10.35
CA VAL A 198 31.86 1.95 -10.19
C VAL A 198 32.45 3.33 -10.46
N ALA A 199 33.58 3.66 -9.82
CA ALA A 199 34.25 4.94 -10.01
C ALA A 199 34.64 5.19 -11.47
N GLN A 200 35.15 4.16 -12.15
CA GLN A 200 35.50 4.24 -13.56
C GLN A 200 34.28 4.50 -14.43
N SER A 201 33.19 3.77 -14.18
CA SER A 201 31.97 3.86 -14.98
C SER A 201 31.26 5.19 -14.75
N LEU A 202 31.24 5.71 -13.52
CA LEU A 202 30.79 7.07 -13.21
C LEU A 202 31.66 8.14 -13.87
N ALA A 203 32.99 7.98 -13.88
CA ALA A 203 33.88 8.91 -14.57
C ALA A 203 33.68 8.90 -16.10
N LYS A 204 33.33 7.75 -16.69
CA LYS A 204 32.92 7.64 -18.10
C LYS A 204 31.62 8.38 -18.36
N ALA A 205 30.57 8.09 -17.58
CA ALA A 205 29.28 8.78 -17.67
C ALA A 205 29.45 10.30 -17.56
N PHE A 206 30.26 10.76 -16.61
CA PHE A 206 30.59 12.17 -16.43
C PHE A 206 31.29 12.77 -17.65
N LYS A 207 32.32 12.11 -18.20
CA LYS A 207 33.05 12.56 -19.40
C LYS A 207 32.14 12.64 -20.64
N GLU A 208 31.15 11.75 -20.72
CA GLU A 208 30.13 11.72 -21.77
C GLU A 208 28.99 12.72 -21.54
N GLY A 209 28.99 13.44 -20.40
CA GLY A 209 27.95 14.41 -20.06
C GLY A 209 26.64 13.79 -19.58
N ILE A 210 26.64 12.52 -19.20
CA ILE A 210 25.46 11.80 -18.69
C ILE A 210 25.28 12.14 -17.21
N LYS A 211 24.35 13.05 -16.92
CA LYS A 211 24.03 13.49 -15.53
C LYS A 211 22.74 12.89 -14.96
N LEU A 212 21.89 12.31 -15.80
CA LEU A 212 20.57 11.80 -15.38
C LEU A 212 20.65 10.36 -14.89
N LEU A 213 20.10 10.09 -13.70
CA LEU A 213 20.08 8.77 -13.07
C LEU A 213 19.56 7.67 -14.00
N PRO A 214 18.43 7.80 -14.73
CA PRO A 214 17.95 6.72 -15.60
C PRO A 214 19.00 6.26 -16.62
N LYS A 215 19.73 7.20 -17.23
CA LYS A 215 20.79 6.89 -18.20
C LYS A 215 22.03 6.29 -17.53
N ILE A 216 22.33 6.71 -16.30
CA ILE A 216 23.43 6.14 -15.51
C ILE A 216 23.09 4.69 -15.12
N LEU A 217 21.84 4.40 -14.77
CA LEU A 217 21.39 3.05 -14.43
C LEU A 217 21.31 2.11 -15.64
N GLU A 218 21.05 2.64 -16.84
CA GLU A 218 21.19 1.84 -18.08
C GLU A 218 22.65 1.36 -18.28
N ALA A 219 23.62 2.21 -17.96
CA ALA A 219 25.04 1.88 -18.09
C ALA A 219 25.59 1.11 -16.86
N LEU A 220 25.03 1.33 -15.68
CA LEU A 220 25.41 0.71 -14.41
C LEU A 220 24.17 0.20 -13.65
N PRO A 221 23.54 -0.89 -14.09
CA PRO A 221 22.31 -1.40 -13.46
C PRO A 221 22.53 -1.89 -12.02
N GLU A 222 23.76 -2.23 -11.67
CA GLU A 222 24.12 -2.68 -10.32
C GLU A 222 24.33 -1.54 -9.32
N LEU A 223 24.37 -0.28 -9.78
CA LEU A 223 24.61 0.87 -8.92
C LEU A 223 23.56 0.96 -7.81
N LEU A 224 22.27 0.81 -8.16
CA LEU A 224 21.19 0.79 -7.17
C LEU A 224 21.36 -0.33 -6.15
N LYS A 225 21.71 -1.53 -6.60
CA LYS A 225 21.88 -2.70 -5.73
C LYS A 225 23.00 -2.50 -4.71
N LYS A 226 24.10 -1.88 -5.11
CA LYS A 226 25.26 -1.65 -4.22
C LYS A 226 24.94 -0.71 -3.06
N PHE A 227 24.05 0.25 -3.29
CA PHE A 227 23.66 1.23 -2.27
C PHE A 227 22.26 0.98 -1.74
N ASP A 228 21.64 -0.17 -2.05
CA ASP A 228 20.22 -0.39 -1.81
C ASP A 228 19.86 -0.28 -0.32
N GLU A 229 20.67 -0.89 0.55
CA GLU A 229 20.43 -0.88 2.00
C GLU A 229 20.53 0.54 2.58
N ASP A 230 21.61 1.26 2.26
CA ASP A 230 21.84 2.63 2.76
C ASP A 230 20.80 3.60 2.21
N LEU A 231 20.47 3.50 0.91
CA LEU A 231 19.42 4.30 0.28
C LEU A 231 18.06 3.98 0.89
N THR A 232 17.76 2.71 1.19
CA THR A 232 16.48 2.33 1.81
C THR A 232 16.33 2.96 3.18
N LYS A 233 17.36 2.88 4.02
CA LYS A 233 17.35 3.47 5.36
C LYS A 233 17.17 4.98 5.28
N GLU A 234 18.00 5.66 4.50
CA GLU A 234 17.94 7.11 4.34
C GLU A 234 16.61 7.59 3.75
N ALA A 235 16.08 6.89 2.73
CA ALA A 235 14.78 7.20 2.15
C ALA A 235 13.65 7.00 3.15
N THR A 236 13.67 5.90 3.92
CA THR A 236 12.67 5.62 4.95
C THR A 236 12.66 6.71 6.02
N GLU A 237 13.83 7.14 6.49
CA GLU A 237 13.95 8.24 7.46
C GLU A 237 13.42 9.56 6.89
N ARG A 238 13.82 9.93 5.66
CA ARG A 238 13.35 11.17 5.01
C ARG A 238 11.85 11.15 4.76
N VAL A 239 11.29 10.03 4.33
CA VAL A 239 9.84 9.87 4.11
C VAL A 239 9.08 9.94 5.43
N ASN A 240 9.50 9.20 6.46
CA ASN A 240 8.86 9.25 7.78
C ASN A 240 8.88 10.67 8.34
N LYS A 241 10.02 11.36 8.24
CA LYS A 241 10.15 12.75 8.70
C LYS A 241 9.21 13.70 7.95
N LYS A 242 9.13 13.58 6.61
CA LYS A 242 8.20 14.41 5.81
C LYS A 242 6.75 14.18 6.21
N LEU A 243 6.35 12.92 6.39
CA LEU A 243 4.99 12.58 6.81
C LEU A 243 4.67 13.11 8.21
N GLU A 244 5.64 13.10 9.12
CA GLU A 244 5.48 13.68 10.47
C GLU A 244 5.39 15.21 10.42
N GLU A 245 6.26 15.88 9.65
CA GLU A 245 6.22 17.33 9.44
C GLU A 245 4.89 17.78 8.79
N GLU A 246 4.35 16.98 7.86
CA GLU A 246 3.06 17.26 7.21
C GLU A 246 1.89 17.11 8.19
N LYS A 247 1.89 16.05 9.03
CA LYS A 247 0.91 15.89 10.10
C LYS A 247 0.92 17.05 11.10
N GLN A 248 2.11 17.48 11.53
CA GLN A 248 2.25 18.63 12.43
C GLN A 248 1.72 19.93 11.80
N LYS A 249 1.96 20.16 10.51
CA LYS A 249 1.43 21.33 9.79
C LYS A 249 -0.09 21.31 9.68
N MET A 250 -0.72 20.14 9.50
CA MET A 250 -2.18 20.02 9.49
C MET A 250 -2.76 20.30 10.89
N GLU A 251 -2.14 19.77 11.95
CA GLU A 251 -2.57 20.01 13.34
C GLU A 251 -2.38 21.47 13.81
N GLU A 252 -1.34 22.16 13.32
CA GLU A 252 -1.13 23.59 13.59
C GLU A 252 -2.02 24.51 12.72
N GLY A 253 -2.33 24.07 11.49
CA GLY A 253 -3.22 24.79 10.56
C GLY A 253 -4.68 24.86 11.02
N GLU A 254 -5.17 23.87 11.77
CA GLU A 254 -6.54 23.86 12.34
C GLU A 254 -6.71 24.76 13.57
N LYS A 255 -5.64 25.33 14.15
CA LYS A 255 -5.72 26.19 15.34
C LYS A 255 -5.70 27.70 15.07
N THR A 256 -5.69 28.14 13.80
CA THR A 256 -5.54 29.56 13.46
C THR A 256 -6.58 30.09 12.47
N GLU A 257 -7.85 29.72 12.64
CA GLU A 257 -8.96 30.45 12.02
C GLU A 257 -9.97 30.90 13.09
N GLU A 258 -9.52 31.81 13.97
CA GLU A 258 -10.47 32.69 14.67
C GLU A 258 -11.05 33.69 13.65
N PRO A 259 -12.38 33.85 13.58
CA PRO A 259 -13.02 34.76 12.66
C PRO A 259 -12.77 36.19 13.14
N LYS A 260 -11.89 36.94 12.45
CA LYS A 260 -11.80 38.38 12.70
C LYS A 260 -12.97 39.08 11.99
N PRO A 261 -13.76 39.88 12.73
CA PRO A 261 -15.01 40.44 12.27
C PRO A 261 -14.79 41.57 11.26
N GLU A 262 -15.80 41.76 10.40
CA GLU A 262 -16.00 42.95 9.59
C GLU A 262 -15.75 44.23 10.40
N GLU A 263 -14.76 45.03 10.01
CA GLU A 263 -14.65 46.42 10.42
C GLU A 263 -14.67 47.32 9.18
N LYS A 264 -15.57 48.30 9.25
CA LYS A 264 -16.12 49.09 8.17
C LYS A 264 -15.09 50.06 7.56
N LEU A 265 -15.27 50.30 6.26
CA LEU A 265 -15.18 51.58 5.55
C LEU A 265 -14.50 52.74 6.30
N GLU A 266 -13.37 53.19 5.76
CA GLU A 266 -13.09 54.64 5.66
C GLU A 266 -12.26 54.91 4.39
N VAL A 267 -12.88 55.66 3.48
CA VAL A 267 -12.27 56.25 2.28
C VAL A 267 -11.60 57.56 2.70
N PRO A 268 -10.45 57.94 2.11
CA PRO A 268 -10.14 59.35 1.92
C PRO A 268 -10.16 59.70 0.43
N GLU A 269 -11.04 60.65 0.12
CA GLU A 269 -11.21 61.32 -1.16
C GLU A 269 -9.98 62.14 -1.57
N SER A 270 -9.96 62.48 -2.87
CA SER A 270 -9.25 63.60 -3.55
C SER A 270 -7.85 63.24 -4.07
N GLU A 271 -7.43 63.51 -5.31
CA GLU A 271 -7.80 64.54 -6.30
C GLU A 271 -7.51 64.03 -7.73
N ILE A 272 -8.43 64.21 -8.70
CA ILE A 272 -8.08 64.28 -10.13
C ILE A 272 -8.92 65.41 -10.78
N PRO A 273 -8.30 66.36 -11.50
CA PRO A 273 -8.95 67.59 -11.93
C PRO A 273 -9.80 67.45 -13.19
N SER A 274 -10.73 68.40 -13.30
CA SER A 274 -11.79 68.57 -14.30
C SER A 274 -11.34 68.95 -15.72
N GLY A 275 -12.22 68.63 -16.67
CA GLY A 275 -12.36 69.23 -18.01
C GLY A 275 -12.71 68.15 -19.04
N GLU A 276 -13.78 68.15 -19.84
CA GLU A 276 -14.73 69.17 -20.30
C GLU A 276 -15.96 68.45 -20.92
N ILE A 277 -17.18 68.96 -20.67
CA ILE A 277 -18.28 69.24 -21.66
C ILE A 277 -18.87 68.02 -22.46
N LYS A 278 -20.17 67.70 -22.57
CA LYS A 278 -21.51 68.19 -22.15
C LYS A 278 -22.56 67.08 -22.44
N PRO A 279 -23.84 67.23 -22.00
CA PRO A 279 -24.85 66.18 -21.86
C PRO A 279 -25.84 66.11 -23.02
N GLU A 280 -26.65 65.03 -23.05
CA GLU A 280 -28.04 64.88 -23.59
C GLU A 280 -28.23 63.36 -23.89
N VAL A 281 -29.31 62.62 -23.67
CA VAL A 281 -30.71 62.79 -23.25
C VAL A 281 -31.20 61.35 -22.94
N ASN A 282 -31.82 61.11 -21.77
CA ASN A 282 -32.80 60.01 -21.61
C ASN A 282 -34.15 60.52 -22.18
N PRO A 283 -35.17 59.71 -22.60
CA PRO A 283 -35.57 58.43 -21.99
C PRO A 283 -36.41 57.41 -22.84
N ILE A 284 -36.74 56.26 -22.23
CA ILE A 284 -37.95 55.38 -22.40
C ILE A 284 -38.19 54.65 -23.74
N GLU A 285 -38.34 53.31 -23.70
CA GLU A 285 -39.57 52.59 -24.14
C GLU A 285 -39.55 51.06 -23.87
N GLY A 286 -40.68 50.53 -23.36
CA GLY A 286 -41.22 49.15 -23.50
C GLY A 286 -40.35 47.95 -23.08
N GLY A 287 -40.69 47.11 -22.09
CA GLY A 287 -41.99 46.51 -21.84
C GLY A 287 -42.17 45.23 -22.67
N ASN A 288 -41.94 44.04 -22.10
CA ASN A 288 -42.93 42.96 -22.09
C ASN A 288 -42.53 41.76 -21.21
N ILE A 289 -43.53 41.27 -20.49
CA ILE A 289 -43.57 40.11 -19.62
C ILE A 289 -44.37 39.09 -20.41
N GLU A 290 -43.92 37.84 -20.55
CA GLU A 290 -44.85 36.73 -20.78
C GLU A 290 -44.27 35.41 -20.25
N THR A 291 -45.09 34.76 -19.43
CA THR A 291 -44.91 33.45 -18.78
C THR A 291 -45.29 32.32 -19.73
N PRO A 292 -44.79 31.08 -19.53
CA PRO A 292 -45.28 29.93 -20.26
C PRO A 292 -46.42 29.23 -19.50
N LYS A 293 -47.46 28.83 -20.22
CA LYS A 293 -48.42 27.83 -19.76
C LYS A 293 -48.97 27.03 -20.95
N MET A 294 -48.53 25.79 -21.08
CA MET A 294 -49.34 24.60 -21.36
C MET A 294 -48.56 23.37 -20.93
#